data_AF-A0A520I2G4-F1
#
_entry.id   AF-A0A520I2G4-F1
#
_cell.length_a   1.000
_cell.length_b   1.000
_cell.length_c   1.000
_cell.angle_alpha   90.00
_cell.angle_beta   90.00
_cell.angle_gamma   90.00
#
_symmetry.space_group_name_H-M   'P 1'
#
loop_
_entity.id
_entity.type
_entity.pdbx_description
1 polymer ?
#
loop_
_entity_poly.entity_id
_entity_poly.type
_entity_poly.pdbx_seq_one_letter_code
_entity_poly.pdbx_strand_id
1 'polypeptide(L)'
;MIGLDLSPALPFVDEGSYFPGWRDSPEDARALWAMVESASVDDSHFAVSSLLQDTEIRRHFRQHRDCGDLFPGGAGRMRVCEIGQRAMGLSPTSCFNLVGAAQVGKSSLTGMRVLHRLAGRIPVWPFDPLPKDGPAIVEIYTTIAARAGGIRKGLSKMRDGTALDMALAGLGSASHKPLARYDDHATDAILTAAWLRANAQRRALWSPAAMTPHIARTEGWTFGVS
;
A
#
# COMPACT_ATOMS: atom_id res chain seq x y z
N MET A 1 -9.89 12.28 3.16
CA MET A 1 -9.16 11.00 2.97
C MET A 1 -7.68 11.29 3.05
N ILE A 2 -6.92 10.37 3.64
CA ILE A 2 -5.46 10.39 3.73
C ILE A 2 -4.97 9.15 2.97
N GLY A 3 -4.26 9.34 1.86
CA GLY A 3 -3.72 8.24 1.07
C GLY A 3 -2.30 7.90 1.51
N LEU A 4 -2.02 6.62 1.76
CA LEU A 4 -0.67 6.12 2.03
C LEU A 4 -0.27 5.13 0.92
N ASP A 5 0.85 5.41 0.25
CA ASP A 5 1.41 4.57 -0.81
C ASP A 5 2.27 3.46 -0.18
N LEU A 6 1.59 2.52 0.48
CA LEU A 6 2.16 1.34 1.12
C LEU A 6 1.08 0.28 1.29
N SER A 7 1.48 -0.99 1.38
CA SER A 7 0.54 -2.07 1.67
C SER A 7 0.32 -2.17 3.18
N PRO A 8 -0.93 -2.11 3.67
CA PRO A 8 -1.23 -2.26 5.08
C PRO A 8 -1.11 -3.70 5.55
N ALA A 9 -1.06 -4.70 4.67
CA ALA A 9 -0.88 -6.10 5.05
C ALA A 9 -0.04 -6.87 4.03
N LEU A 10 0.30 -8.12 4.37
CA LEU A 10 0.99 -9.07 3.51
C LEU A 10 -0.03 -9.98 2.80
N PRO A 11 0.35 -10.73 1.75
CA PRO A 11 -0.45 -11.82 1.21
C PRO A 11 -0.86 -12.83 2.30
N PHE A 12 -2.15 -13.20 2.31
CA PHE A 12 -2.73 -14.13 3.28
C PHE A 12 -3.59 -15.18 2.59
N VAL A 13 -4.46 -14.77 1.65
CA VAL A 13 -5.56 -15.59 1.13
C VAL A 13 -5.07 -16.76 0.29
N ASP A 14 -3.92 -16.60 -0.37
CA ASP A 14 -3.31 -17.64 -1.20
C ASP A 14 -2.90 -18.90 -0.41
N GLU A 15 -2.45 -18.74 0.84
CA GLU A 15 -1.97 -19.85 1.69
C GLU A 15 -2.70 -19.97 3.03
N GLY A 16 -3.73 -19.13 3.26
CA GLY A 16 -4.46 -19.05 4.53
C GLY A 16 -3.64 -18.56 5.73
N SER A 17 -2.48 -17.93 5.48
CA SER A 17 -1.55 -17.46 6.51
C SER A 17 -0.57 -16.45 5.92
N TYR A 18 -0.16 -15.42 6.68
CA TYR A 18 0.94 -14.55 6.26
C TYR A 18 2.26 -15.32 6.19
N PHE A 19 2.51 -16.22 7.13
CA PHE A 19 3.74 -17.02 7.24
C PHE A 19 3.37 -18.52 7.34
N PRO A 20 3.13 -19.20 6.20
CA PRO A 20 2.72 -20.60 6.18
C PRO A 20 3.72 -21.52 6.88
N GLY A 21 3.20 -22.42 7.72
CA GLY A 21 4.01 -23.33 8.54
C GLY A 21 4.42 -22.79 9.90
N TRP A 22 4.30 -21.48 10.14
CA TRP A 22 4.54 -20.89 11.45
C TRP A 22 3.25 -20.82 12.28
N ARG A 23 3.25 -21.50 13.44
CA ARG A 23 2.06 -21.63 14.31
C ARG A 23 1.56 -20.29 14.84
N ASP A 24 2.47 -19.34 15.07
CA ASP A 24 2.15 -18.04 15.66
C ASP A 24 1.93 -16.95 14.58
N SER A 25 1.75 -17.35 13.32
CA SER A 25 1.42 -16.42 12.25
C SER A 25 0.12 -15.67 12.57
N PRO A 26 0.08 -14.34 12.38
CA PRO A 26 -1.09 -13.54 12.75
C PRO A 26 -2.32 -13.92 11.93
N GLU A 27 -3.50 -13.89 12.56
CA GLU A 27 -4.77 -14.30 11.95
C GLU A 27 -5.41 -13.23 11.06
N ASP A 28 -5.05 -11.96 11.25
CA ASP A 28 -5.58 -10.82 10.51
C ASP A 28 -4.59 -9.65 10.46
N ALA A 29 -4.97 -8.56 9.80
CA ALA A 29 -4.07 -7.41 9.63
C ALA A 29 -3.76 -6.71 10.96
N ARG A 30 -4.69 -6.68 11.91
CA ARG A 30 -4.47 -6.05 13.22
C ARG A 30 -3.45 -6.82 14.04
N ALA A 31 -3.57 -8.14 14.06
CA ALA A 31 -2.60 -9.03 14.66
C ALA A 31 -1.23 -8.89 13.99
N LEU A 32 -1.18 -8.78 12.66
CA LEU A 32 0.05 -8.53 11.91
C LEU A 32 0.72 -7.22 12.32
N TRP A 33 -0.04 -6.12 12.45
CA TRP A 33 0.52 -4.83 12.84
C TRP A 33 1.08 -4.87 14.27
N ALA A 34 0.36 -5.53 15.19
CA ALA A 34 0.81 -5.71 16.56
C ALA A 34 2.10 -6.55 16.63
N MET A 35 2.17 -7.63 15.85
CA MET A 35 3.36 -8.48 15.75
C MET A 35 4.57 -7.69 15.21
N VAL A 36 4.38 -6.93 14.13
CA VAL A 36 5.43 -6.10 13.52
C VAL A 36 5.93 -5.03 14.51
N GLU A 37 5.03 -4.38 15.25
CA GLU A 37 5.41 -3.41 16.28
C GLU A 37 6.17 -4.08 17.43
N SER A 38 5.66 -5.19 17.96
CA SER A 38 6.27 -5.90 19.09
C SER A 38 7.67 -6.39 18.77
N ALA A 39 7.88 -6.98 17.59
CA ALA A 39 9.17 -7.49 17.15
C ALA A 39 10.19 -6.38 16.81
N SER A 40 9.74 -5.14 16.67
CA SER A 40 10.57 -4.00 16.28
C SER A 40 10.53 -2.86 17.30
N VAL A 41 10.12 -3.12 18.55
CA VAL A 41 9.89 -2.07 19.55
C VAL A 41 11.14 -1.22 19.83
N ASP A 42 12.32 -1.87 19.85
CA ASP A 42 13.61 -1.24 20.09
C ASP A 42 14.25 -0.64 18.82
N ASP A 43 13.64 -0.87 17.65
CA ASP A 43 14.12 -0.32 16.39
C ASP A 43 13.76 1.17 16.29
N SER A 44 14.80 2.00 16.16
CA SER A 44 14.66 3.45 15.98
C SER A 44 13.90 3.81 14.70
N HIS A 45 13.25 4.98 14.70
CA HIS A 45 12.60 5.57 13.50
C HIS A 45 11.60 4.66 12.78
N PHE A 46 10.85 3.84 13.53
CA PHE A 46 9.89 2.88 12.96
C PHE A 46 10.53 1.82 12.04
N ALA A 47 11.84 1.62 12.11
CA ALA A 47 12.50 0.55 11.35
C ALA A 47 11.99 -0.84 11.76
N VAL A 48 12.31 -1.85 10.94
CA VAL A 48 11.88 -3.25 11.13
C VAL A 48 13.07 -4.20 10.98
N SER A 49 14.25 -3.73 11.36
CA SER A 49 15.50 -4.48 11.30
C SER A 49 15.44 -5.75 12.15
N SER A 50 14.88 -5.64 13.37
CA SER A 50 14.77 -6.76 14.32
C SER A 50 13.80 -7.84 13.81
N LEU A 51 12.62 -7.43 13.33
CA LEU A 51 11.64 -8.33 12.68
C LEU A 51 12.26 -9.13 11.53
N LEU A 52 13.07 -8.50 10.68
CA LEU A 52 13.66 -9.15 9.50
C LEU A 52 14.83 -10.10 9.84
N GLN A 53 15.27 -10.13 11.09
CA GLN A 53 16.25 -11.09 11.61
C GLN A 53 15.61 -12.27 12.32
N ASP A 54 14.31 -12.21 12.63
CA ASP A 54 13.57 -13.32 13.23
C ASP A 54 13.69 -14.59 12.36
N THR A 55 13.94 -15.73 13.01
CA THR A 55 14.31 -16.98 12.35
C THR A 55 13.18 -17.59 11.54
N GLU A 56 11.92 -17.35 11.88
CA GLU A 56 10.78 -17.84 11.11
C GLU A 56 10.36 -16.83 10.06
N ILE A 57 10.28 -15.55 10.42
CA ILE A 57 9.76 -14.51 9.52
C ILE A 57 10.70 -14.30 8.33
N ARG A 58 12.02 -14.26 8.55
CA ARG A 58 13.01 -14.01 7.49
C ARG A 58 12.92 -15.01 6.34
N ARG A 59 12.45 -16.23 6.61
CA ARG A 59 12.32 -17.33 5.64
C ARG A 59 11.36 -17.01 4.52
N HIS A 60 10.42 -16.10 4.75
CA HIS A 60 9.42 -15.70 3.76
C HIS A 60 9.82 -14.48 2.94
N PHE A 61 10.93 -13.79 3.28
CA PHE A 61 11.36 -12.57 2.59
C PHE A 61 12.55 -12.81 1.67
N ARG A 62 12.55 -12.10 0.53
CA ARG A 62 13.76 -11.94 -0.29
C ARG A 62 14.53 -10.72 0.20
N GLN A 63 15.63 -10.94 0.89
CA GLN A 63 16.55 -9.90 1.38
C GLN A 63 17.85 -9.87 0.56
N HIS A 64 18.64 -8.80 0.71
CA HIS A 64 19.88 -8.67 -0.03
C HIS A 64 20.89 -9.75 0.43
N ARG A 65 21.30 -10.61 -0.51
CA ARG A 65 22.20 -11.77 -0.27
C ARG A 65 21.60 -12.87 0.61
N ASP A 66 20.30 -12.83 0.84
CA ASP A 66 19.61 -13.72 1.76
C ASP A 66 18.16 -13.87 1.31
N CYS A 67 17.93 -14.82 0.41
CA CYS A 67 16.58 -15.18 -0.01
C CYS A 67 16.09 -16.29 0.90
N GLY A 68 15.06 -16.02 1.70
CA GLY A 68 14.48 -17.00 2.59
C GLY A 68 14.03 -18.26 1.83
N ASP A 69 14.16 -19.41 2.48
CA ASP A 69 13.88 -20.74 1.92
C ASP A 69 12.38 -20.98 1.63
N LEU A 70 11.49 -20.19 2.27
CA LEU A 70 10.05 -20.20 2.04
C LEU A 70 9.58 -19.04 1.13
N PHE A 71 10.49 -18.22 0.59
CA PHE A 71 10.14 -17.25 -0.45
C PHE A 71 9.93 -17.98 -1.78
N PRO A 72 8.72 -17.93 -2.39
CA PRO A 72 8.50 -18.62 -3.64
C PRO A 72 9.25 -17.93 -4.79
N GLY A 73 9.65 -18.70 -5.79
CA GLY A 73 10.37 -18.18 -6.96
C GLY A 73 9.66 -17.02 -7.67
N GLY A 74 10.42 -16.25 -8.43
CA GLY A 74 9.89 -15.14 -9.24
C GLY A 74 9.56 -13.88 -8.43
N ALA A 75 8.30 -13.45 -8.48
CA ALA A 75 7.85 -12.18 -7.90
C ALA A 75 7.49 -12.27 -6.41
N GLY A 76 7.40 -13.47 -5.84
CA GLY A 76 6.85 -13.69 -4.50
C GLY A 76 5.32 -13.79 -4.50
N ARG A 77 4.75 -14.02 -3.31
CA ARG A 77 3.29 -14.06 -3.07
C ARG A 77 2.67 -12.68 -3.25
N MET A 78 1.42 -12.61 -3.70
CA MET A 78 0.71 -11.35 -3.95
C MET A 78 -0.65 -11.38 -3.24
N ARG A 79 -1.09 -10.26 -2.71
CA ARG A 79 -2.46 -10.07 -2.23
C ARG A 79 -3.42 -10.15 -3.41
N VAL A 80 -4.68 -10.51 -3.14
CA VAL A 80 -5.77 -10.48 -4.10
C VAL A 80 -5.91 -9.09 -4.73
N CYS A 81 -5.71 -8.03 -3.96
CA CYS A 81 -5.75 -6.66 -4.47
C CYS A 81 -4.69 -6.41 -5.56
N GLU A 82 -3.48 -6.96 -5.41
CA GLU A 82 -2.41 -6.80 -6.39
C GLU A 82 -2.67 -7.60 -7.67
N ILE A 83 -3.41 -8.71 -7.58
CA ILE A 83 -3.95 -9.41 -8.76
C ILE A 83 -4.95 -8.50 -9.50
N GLY A 84 -5.84 -7.82 -8.76
CA GLY A 84 -6.76 -6.82 -9.31
C GLY A 84 -6.03 -5.65 -9.99
N GLN A 85 -4.98 -5.13 -9.36
CA GLN A 85 -4.12 -4.10 -9.96
C GLN A 85 -3.49 -4.56 -11.28
N ARG A 86 -3.00 -5.82 -11.35
CA ARG A 86 -2.48 -6.40 -12.60
C ARG A 86 -3.55 -6.52 -13.67
N ALA A 87 -4.78 -6.90 -13.32
CA ALA A 87 -5.91 -6.95 -14.26
C ALA A 87 -6.25 -5.57 -14.84
N MET A 88 -6.04 -4.49 -14.05
CA MET A 88 -6.10 -3.11 -14.52
C MET A 88 -4.85 -2.70 -15.34
N GLY A 89 -3.93 -3.61 -15.62
CA GLY A 89 -2.70 -3.38 -16.37
C GLY A 89 -1.61 -2.63 -15.59
N LEU A 90 -1.71 -2.54 -14.27
CA LEU A 90 -0.68 -1.97 -13.38
C LEU A 90 0.46 -3.00 -13.15
N SER A 91 1.50 -2.61 -12.43
CA SER A 91 2.70 -3.44 -12.21
C SER A 91 3.08 -3.50 -10.74
N PRO A 92 2.24 -4.10 -9.87
CA PRO A 92 2.54 -4.25 -8.47
C PRO A 92 3.55 -5.34 -8.17
N THR A 93 4.16 -5.22 -7.00
CA THR A 93 5.28 -6.03 -6.52
C THR A 93 4.97 -6.60 -5.15
N SER A 94 5.44 -7.82 -4.88
CA SER A 94 5.23 -8.45 -3.57
C SER A 94 5.88 -7.66 -2.44
N CYS A 95 5.17 -7.54 -1.32
CA CYS A 95 5.73 -7.02 -0.07
C CYS A 95 6.78 -7.94 0.56
N PHE A 96 6.85 -9.22 0.15
CA PHE A 96 7.92 -10.11 0.58
C PHE A 96 9.26 -9.83 -0.13
N ASN A 97 9.27 -9.02 -1.19
CA ASN A 97 10.50 -8.61 -1.85
C ASN A 97 11.09 -7.34 -1.24
N LEU A 98 12.29 -7.45 -0.66
CA LEU A 98 13.04 -6.36 -0.04
C LEU A 98 14.30 -5.97 -0.83
N VAL A 99 14.40 -6.39 -2.09
CA VAL A 99 15.57 -6.15 -2.97
C VAL A 99 15.17 -5.43 -4.24
N GLY A 100 16.08 -4.56 -4.71
CA GLY A 100 16.00 -3.89 -6.01
C GLY A 100 15.15 -2.61 -6.00
N ALA A 101 15.03 -2.01 -7.18
CA ALA A 101 14.29 -0.75 -7.38
C ALA A 101 12.78 -0.87 -7.07
N ALA A 102 12.26 -2.09 -6.97
CA ALA A 102 10.87 -2.41 -6.72
C ALA A 102 10.61 -2.90 -5.28
N GLN A 103 11.49 -2.55 -4.32
CA GLN A 103 11.26 -2.88 -2.91
C GLN A 103 10.15 -1.98 -2.34
N VAL A 104 9.01 -2.59 -2.02
CA VAL A 104 7.90 -1.92 -1.30
C VAL A 104 7.69 -2.54 0.08
N GLY A 105 8.24 -3.73 0.33
CA GLY A 105 8.03 -4.45 1.58
C GLY A 105 8.51 -3.70 2.82
N LYS A 106 9.66 -3.03 2.74
CA LYS A 106 10.18 -2.26 3.89
C LYS A 106 9.25 -1.11 4.26
N SER A 107 8.81 -0.31 3.28
CA SER A 107 7.88 0.80 3.54
C SER A 107 6.55 0.28 4.08
N SER A 108 6.03 -0.82 3.54
CA SER A 108 4.83 -1.49 4.04
C SER A 108 4.98 -1.95 5.50
N LEU A 109 6.07 -2.64 5.86
CA LEU A 109 6.32 -3.08 7.25
C LEU A 109 6.47 -1.90 8.22
N THR A 110 7.24 -0.87 7.85
CA THR A 110 7.32 0.36 8.68
C THR A 110 5.97 1.07 8.76
N GLY A 111 5.19 1.02 7.68
CA GLY A 111 3.83 1.54 7.59
C GLY A 111 2.88 0.84 8.54
N MET A 112 2.98 -0.49 8.68
CA MET A 112 2.19 -1.26 9.64
C MET A 112 2.44 -0.78 11.08
N ARG A 113 3.67 -0.43 11.45
CA ARG A 113 3.99 0.18 12.76
C ARG A 113 3.32 1.56 12.94
N VAL A 114 3.24 2.36 11.88
CA VAL A 114 2.51 3.65 11.88
C VAL A 114 1.00 3.41 12.03
N LEU A 115 0.44 2.49 11.23
CA LEU A 115 -0.98 2.12 11.28
C LEU A 115 -1.38 1.54 12.64
N HIS A 116 -0.50 0.76 13.27
CA HIS A 116 -0.71 0.25 14.63
C HIS A 116 -0.87 1.40 15.64
N ARG A 117 -0.02 2.43 15.59
CA ARG A 117 -0.11 3.60 16.48
C ARG A 117 -1.30 4.52 16.19
N LEU A 118 -1.80 4.51 14.95
CA LEU A 118 -2.98 5.29 14.55
C LEU A 118 -4.30 4.53 14.76
N ALA A 119 -4.24 3.23 14.99
CA ALA A 119 -5.39 2.39 15.29
C ALA A 119 -6.26 2.99 16.42
N GLY A 120 -7.57 3.03 16.19
CA GLY A 120 -8.53 3.62 17.13
C GLY A 120 -8.53 5.16 17.18
N ARG A 121 -7.60 5.85 16.50
CA ARG A 121 -7.54 7.32 16.41
C ARG A 121 -8.03 7.83 15.07
N ILE A 122 -7.61 7.19 13.99
CA ILE A 122 -8.05 7.49 12.62
C ILE A 122 -8.43 6.16 11.97
N PRO A 123 -9.65 6.02 11.41
CA PRO A 123 -10.07 4.79 10.78
C PRO A 123 -9.22 4.48 9.54
N VAL A 124 -8.79 3.22 9.42
CA VAL A 124 -8.04 2.69 8.29
C VAL A 124 -8.97 1.79 7.50
N TRP A 125 -9.40 2.23 6.32
CA TRP A 125 -10.21 1.40 5.43
C TRP A 125 -9.33 0.38 4.70
N PRO A 126 -9.78 -0.88 4.49
CA PRO A 126 -11.10 -1.42 4.83
C PRO A 126 -11.19 -2.11 6.20
N PHE A 127 -10.20 -1.96 7.07
CA PHE A 127 -10.14 -2.63 8.37
C PHE A 127 -11.10 -2.03 9.40
N ASP A 128 -11.39 -0.73 9.30
CA ASP A 128 -12.31 0.01 10.15
C ASP A 128 -13.56 0.46 9.40
N PRO A 129 -14.70 0.60 10.10
CA PRO A 129 -15.85 1.29 9.54
C PRO A 129 -15.50 2.74 9.21
N LEU A 130 -16.01 3.24 8.09
CA LEU A 130 -15.85 4.64 7.72
C LEU A 130 -16.64 5.55 8.67
N PRO A 131 -16.07 6.68 9.10
CA PRO A 131 -16.77 7.63 9.92
C PRO A 131 -17.80 8.39 9.08
N LYS A 132 -18.84 8.92 9.73
CA LYS A 132 -19.82 9.79 9.04
C LYS A 132 -19.13 11.06 8.49
N ASP A 133 -18.25 11.64 9.29
CA ASP A 133 -17.50 12.86 8.98
C ASP A 133 -16.05 12.71 9.48
N GLY A 134 -15.10 13.41 8.86
CA GLY A 134 -13.70 13.44 9.29
C GLY A 134 -12.73 12.60 8.44
N PRO A 135 -11.49 12.39 8.92
CA PRO A 135 -10.46 11.71 8.15
C PRO A 135 -10.64 10.19 8.16
N ALA A 136 -10.21 9.57 7.06
CA ALA A 136 -10.02 8.13 6.95
C ALA A 136 -8.75 7.88 6.13
N ILE A 137 -7.98 6.88 6.54
CA ILE A 137 -6.76 6.42 5.87
C ILE A 137 -7.15 5.34 4.86
N VAL A 138 -6.56 5.42 3.66
CA VAL A 138 -6.68 4.40 2.61
C VAL A 138 -5.29 4.08 2.06
N GLU A 139 -5.09 2.83 1.66
CA GLU A 139 -4.00 2.47 0.76
C GLU A 139 -4.25 3.09 -0.63
N ILE A 140 -3.22 3.68 -1.22
CA ILE A 140 -3.23 4.21 -2.59
C ILE A 140 -2.17 3.53 -3.45
N TYR A 141 -2.34 3.65 -4.76
CA TYR A 141 -1.31 3.34 -5.74
C TYR A 141 -1.26 4.52 -6.72
N THR A 142 -0.19 5.32 -6.67
CA THR A 142 -0.13 6.64 -7.34
C THR A 142 -0.40 6.57 -8.84
N THR A 143 -0.05 5.45 -9.48
CA THR A 143 -0.30 5.24 -10.92
C THR A 143 -1.79 5.21 -11.26
N ILE A 144 -2.70 4.89 -10.33
CA ILE A 144 -4.16 4.98 -10.56
C ILE A 144 -4.55 6.44 -10.83
N ALA A 145 -4.08 7.37 -9.98
CA ALA A 145 -4.32 8.79 -10.15
C ALA A 145 -3.66 9.32 -11.43
N ALA A 146 -2.43 8.91 -11.71
CA ALA A 146 -1.71 9.26 -12.93
C ALA A 146 -2.50 8.88 -14.19
N ARG A 147 -3.00 7.64 -14.27
CA ARG A 147 -3.78 7.17 -15.43
C ARG A 147 -5.10 7.90 -15.56
N ALA A 148 -5.79 8.14 -14.45
CA ALA A 148 -7.03 8.92 -14.45
C ALA A 148 -6.80 10.36 -14.92
N GLY A 149 -5.63 10.94 -14.64
CA GLY A 149 -5.19 12.24 -15.16
C GLY A 149 -4.71 12.22 -16.62
N GLY A 150 -4.84 11.09 -17.33
CA GLY A 150 -4.46 10.97 -18.75
C GLY A 150 -2.99 10.66 -19.00
N ILE A 151 -2.20 10.34 -17.97
CA ILE A 151 -0.79 10.01 -18.11
C ILE A 151 -0.64 8.61 -18.70
N ARG A 152 0.09 8.51 -19.83
CA ARG A 152 0.29 7.25 -20.54
C ARG A 152 1.23 6.31 -19.76
N LYS A 153 0.99 5.01 -19.91
CA LYS A 153 1.88 3.97 -19.37
C LYS A 153 3.31 4.19 -19.88
N GLY A 154 4.29 4.16 -18.96
CA GLY A 154 5.71 4.38 -19.26
C GLY A 154 6.20 5.82 -19.10
N LEU A 155 5.29 6.80 -18.96
CA LEU A 155 5.61 8.19 -18.63
C LEU A 155 5.32 8.44 -17.15
N SER A 156 6.07 7.81 -16.25
CA SER A 156 5.69 7.75 -14.82
C SER A 156 6.18 8.92 -13.97
N LYS A 157 7.03 9.81 -14.49
CA LYS A 157 7.70 10.83 -13.66
C LYS A 157 7.37 12.23 -14.15
N MET A 158 6.28 12.80 -13.62
CA MET A 158 6.03 14.22 -13.73
C MET A 158 7.06 14.96 -12.87
N ARG A 159 7.81 15.88 -13.46
CA ARG A 159 8.87 16.62 -12.75
C ARG A 159 8.83 18.12 -13.06
N ASP A 160 7.73 18.58 -13.62
CA ASP A 160 7.48 19.98 -13.95
C ASP A 160 6.01 20.34 -13.71
N GLY A 161 5.76 21.64 -13.52
CA GLY A 161 4.43 22.15 -13.20
C GLY A 161 3.44 22.05 -14.35
N THR A 162 3.90 22.13 -15.60
CA THR A 162 3.02 22.05 -16.78
C THR A 162 2.42 20.66 -16.91
N ALA A 163 3.22 19.61 -16.75
CA ALA A 163 2.76 18.23 -16.74
C ALA A 163 1.77 17.97 -15.59
N LEU A 164 2.04 18.49 -14.39
CA LEU A 164 1.14 18.39 -13.25
C LEU A 164 -0.20 19.08 -13.52
N ASP A 165 -0.21 20.30 -14.06
CA ASP A 165 -1.44 21.03 -14.36
C ASP A 165 -2.27 20.37 -15.46
N MET A 166 -1.63 19.82 -16.49
CA MET A 166 -2.34 19.03 -17.51
C MET A 166 -3.02 17.80 -16.89
N ALA A 167 -2.32 17.08 -16.00
CA ALA A 167 -2.89 15.92 -15.33
C ALA A 167 -4.02 16.29 -14.36
N LEU A 168 -3.88 17.40 -13.62
CA LEU A 168 -4.93 17.94 -12.75
C LEU A 168 -6.17 18.34 -13.54
N ALA A 169 -6.00 18.99 -14.69
CA ALA A 169 -7.10 19.33 -15.58
C ALA A 169 -7.83 18.07 -16.09
N GLY A 170 -7.09 16.99 -16.39
CA GLY A 170 -7.67 15.68 -16.73
C GLY A 170 -8.55 15.08 -15.62
N LEU A 171 -8.29 15.43 -14.36
CA LEU A 171 -9.13 15.07 -13.21
C LEU A 171 -10.24 16.08 -12.90
N GLY A 172 -10.38 17.14 -13.69
CA GLY A 172 -11.28 18.26 -13.42
C GLY A 172 -10.88 19.11 -12.21
N SER A 173 -9.60 19.07 -11.81
CA SER A 173 -9.05 19.90 -10.73
C SER A 173 -8.49 21.21 -11.28
N ALA A 174 -8.57 22.28 -10.48
CA ALA A 174 -7.84 23.50 -10.74
C ALA A 174 -6.32 23.27 -10.72
N SER A 175 -5.59 24.18 -11.37
CA SER A 175 -4.13 24.21 -11.38
C SER A 175 -3.54 24.31 -9.97
N HIS A 176 -2.35 23.73 -9.80
CA HIS A 176 -1.63 23.76 -8.53
C HIS A 176 -1.03 25.14 -8.26
N LYS A 177 -0.71 25.40 -6.98
CA LYS A 177 0.18 26.51 -6.62
C LYS A 177 1.62 26.11 -6.95
N PRO A 178 2.44 26.99 -7.53
CA PRO A 178 3.84 26.67 -7.85
C PRO A 178 4.59 26.13 -6.64
N LEU A 179 5.36 25.06 -6.85
CA LEU A 179 6.22 24.47 -5.83
C LEU A 179 7.62 25.09 -5.87
N ALA A 180 8.27 25.15 -4.71
CA ALA A 180 9.68 25.53 -4.63
C ALA A 180 10.59 24.53 -5.38
N ARG A 181 10.20 23.25 -5.42
CA ARG A 181 10.87 22.19 -6.15
C ARG A 181 9.85 21.18 -6.66
N TYR A 182 10.02 20.74 -7.90
CA TYR A 182 9.27 19.64 -8.49
C TYR A 182 10.10 18.36 -8.42
N ASP A 183 9.52 17.32 -7.84
CA ASP A 183 9.99 15.95 -7.92
C ASP A 183 8.79 15.01 -8.06
N ASP A 184 9.05 13.76 -8.45
CA ASP A 184 8.00 12.79 -8.73
C ASP A 184 7.12 12.53 -7.49
N HIS A 185 7.68 12.59 -6.27
CA HIS A 185 6.92 12.37 -5.05
C HIS A 185 5.93 13.50 -4.77
N ALA A 186 6.36 14.76 -4.88
CA ALA A 186 5.51 15.91 -4.63
C ALA A 186 4.38 16.02 -5.67
N THR A 187 4.69 15.81 -6.95
CA THR A 187 3.68 15.85 -8.01
C THR A 187 2.68 14.70 -7.88
N ASP A 188 3.15 13.48 -7.57
CA ASP A 188 2.28 12.32 -7.36
C ASP A 188 1.36 12.51 -6.15
N ALA A 189 1.87 13.09 -5.06
CA ALA A 189 1.07 13.40 -3.88
C ALA A 189 -0.05 14.40 -4.19
N ILE A 190 0.24 15.48 -4.92
CA ILE A 190 -0.77 16.48 -5.30
C ILE A 190 -1.82 15.87 -6.23
N LEU A 191 -1.38 15.14 -7.26
CA LEU A 191 -2.30 14.51 -8.21
C LEU A 191 -3.17 13.45 -7.52
N THR A 192 -2.58 12.63 -6.66
CA THR A 192 -3.31 11.61 -5.91
C THR A 192 -4.30 12.24 -4.94
N ALA A 193 -3.95 13.33 -4.26
CA ALA A 193 -4.89 14.06 -3.41
C ALA A 193 -6.08 14.62 -4.22
N ALA A 194 -5.83 15.14 -5.43
CA ALA A 194 -6.90 15.59 -6.33
C ALA A 194 -7.80 14.42 -6.77
N TRP A 195 -7.21 13.28 -7.13
CA TRP A 195 -7.94 12.08 -7.51
C TRP A 195 -8.79 11.53 -6.36
N LEU A 196 -8.25 11.43 -5.14
CA LEU A 196 -8.98 11.01 -3.95
C LEU A 196 -10.17 11.93 -3.69
N ARG A 197 -9.97 13.26 -3.77
CA ARG A 197 -11.06 14.24 -3.60
C ARG A 197 -12.17 14.05 -4.63
N ALA A 198 -11.82 13.86 -5.90
CA ALA A 198 -12.79 13.66 -6.97
C ALA A 198 -13.56 12.33 -6.86
N ASN A 199 -12.95 11.32 -6.24
CA ASN A 199 -13.49 9.95 -6.21
C ASN A 199 -14.05 9.52 -4.85
N ALA A 200 -13.88 10.31 -3.79
CA ALA A 200 -14.32 9.98 -2.43
C ALA A 200 -15.81 9.65 -2.31
N GLN A 201 -16.66 10.22 -3.17
CA GLN A 201 -18.12 9.98 -3.13
C GLN A 201 -18.56 8.77 -3.98
N ARG A 202 -17.64 8.13 -4.71
CA ARG A 202 -17.95 6.97 -5.57
C ARG A 202 -18.05 5.70 -4.74
N ARG A 203 -19.28 5.34 -4.36
CA ARG A 203 -19.59 4.15 -3.53
C ARG A 203 -18.94 2.86 -4.04
N ALA A 204 -18.86 2.66 -5.35
CA ALA A 204 -18.24 1.47 -5.95
C ALA A 204 -16.76 1.28 -5.57
N LEU A 205 -16.01 2.35 -5.29
CA LEU A 205 -14.61 2.26 -4.90
C LEU A 205 -14.41 1.87 -3.43
N TRP A 206 -15.45 2.03 -2.60
CA TRP A 206 -15.46 1.65 -1.19
C TRP A 206 -15.96 0.22 -0.97
N SER A 207 -16.59 -0.38 -1.98
CA SER A 207 -17.15 -1.73 -1.93
C SER A 207 -16.91 -2.48 -3.25
N PRO A 208 -15.64 -2.67 -3.65
CA PRO A 208 -15.30 -3.42 -4.85
C PRO A 208 -15.75 -4.89 -4.71
N ALA A 209 -16.32 -5.46 -5.76
CA ALA A 209 -16.93 -6.80 -5.73
C ALA A 209 -15.93 -7.91 -5.36
N ALA A 210 -14.66 -7.75 -5.72
CA ALA A 210 -13.60 -8.71 -5.42
C ALA A 210 -13.15 -8.67 -3.95
N MET A 211 -13.44 -7.61 -3.20
CA MET A 211 -13.04 -7.49 -1.79
C MET A 211 -14.11 -8.11 -0.88
N THR A 212 -13.92 -9.38 -0.55
CA THR A 212 -14.76 -10.06 0.45
C THR A 212 -14.46 -9.55 1.86
N PRO A 213 -15.37 -9.75 2.85
CA PRO A 213 -15.07 -9.42 4.25
C PRO A 213 -13.84 -10.13 4.82
N HIS A 214 -13.48 -11.31 4.28
CA HIS A 214 -12.26 -12.00 4.70
C HIS A 214 -11.01 -11.26 4.18
N ILE A 215 -10.97 -10.94 2.89
CA ILE A 215 -9.87 -10.16 2.27
C ILE A 215 -9.73 -8.80 2.96
N ALA A 216 -10.84 -8.10 3.23
CA ALA A 216 -10.82 -6.81 3.90
C ALA A 216 -10.16 -6.87 5.29
N ARG A 217 -10.33 -7.97 6.02
CA ARG A 217 -9.73 -8.16 7.36
C ARG A 217 -8.26 -8.61 7.31
N THR A 218 -7.87 -9.40 6.31
CA THR A 218 -6.53 -9.99 6.22
C THR A 218 -5.60 -9.18 5.32
N GLU A 219 -5.95 -8.97 4.06
CA GLU A 219 -5.04 -8.33 3.09
C GLU A 219 -5.28 -6.82 2.92
N GLY A 220 -6.48 -6.36 3.26
CA GLY A 220 -6.93 -5.00 2.95
C GLY A 220 -7.17 -4.79 1.46
N TRP A 221 -7.19 -3.53 1.02
CA TRP A 221 -7.44 -3.17 -0.37
C TRP A 221 -6.91 -1.77 -0.71
N THR A 222 -6.34 -1.62 -1.90
CA THR A 222 -5.99 -0.33 -2.49
C THR A 222 -7.23 0.38 -3.00
N PHE A 223 -7.48 1.60 -2.52
CA PHE A 223 -8.60 2.40 -2.98
C PHE A 223 -8.45 2.74 -4.48
N GLY A 224 -9.45 2.38 -5.29
CA GLY A 224 -9.40 2.55 -6.74
C GLY A 224 -9.20 1.27 -7.55
N VAL A 225 -8.91 0.14 -6.90
CA VAL A 225 -8.85 -1.17 -7.56
C VAL A 225 -10.25 -1.76 -7.63
N SER A 226 -10.72 -2.06 -8.84
CA SER A 226 -12.08 -2.55 -9.12
C SER A 226 -12.11 -3.53 -10.27
#